data_AF-A0A846TD82-F1
#
_entry.id   AF-A0A846TD82-F1
#
_cell.length_a   1.000
_cell.length_b   1.000
_cell.length_c   1.000
_cell.angle_alpha   90.00
_cell.angle_beta   90.00
_cell.angle_gamma   90.00
#
_symmetry.space_group_name_H-M   'P 1'
#
loop_
_entity.id
_entity.type
_entity.pdbx_description
1 polymer ?
#
loop_
_entity_poly.entity_id
_entity_poly.type
_entity_poly.pdbx_seq_one_letter_code
_entity_poly.pdbx_strand_id
1 'polypeptide(L)'
;MMEFITSTGGARIPEKVDKALALLQQLKEGGAQYFAANPAVAPRLDKIKEQNRNYLLHEYFNDDWELLYHADVVEEMSAAKLNFIASAAYGENLDNLAFPNQTRAVYDSLSDPVLKETVRDFATNQQFRRDLFSRGKIRLNQREYMAYYETTPFALLRARSACELKGQFPAGEAALKADAYDPLLDALASGPKTLSELVRQPVLAQQNVVSLIEALQVLGALGYVQAGRPLSCKSRTAQVSRAFNNAVIQRALIGQELSTLASPVLGCGMALNLIDQLFLLAHQNQPKEKDAPAFVWSKLKAMGRRLNHEGKTLEDDESNLARLRELGDVFTRDTLPICRNLALL
;
A
#
# COMPACT_ATOMS: atom_id res chain seq x y z
N MET A 1 -18.27 24.30 -0.58
CA MET A 1 -17.58 24.23 -1.89
C MET A 1 -18.57 24.02 -3.04
N MET A 2 -19.51 23.08 -2.94
CA MET A 2 -20.56 22.89 -3.96
C MET A 2 -21.40 24.16 -4.22
N GLU A 3 -21.85 24.85 -3.16
CA GLU A 3 -22.58 26.13 -3.29
C GLU A 3 -21.77 27.23 -4.01
N PHE A 4 -20.45 27.20 -3.89
CA PHE A 4 -19.57 28.15 -4.58
C PHE A 4 -19.45 27.80 -6.09
N ILE A 5 -19.43 26.51 -6.42
CA ILE A 5 -19.41 26.03 -7.81
C ILE A 5 -20.73 26.31 -8.54
N THR A 6 -21.86 26.15 -7.85
CA THR A 6 -23.19 26.44 -8.41
C THR A 6 -23.43 27.94 -8.57
N SER A 7 -22.88 28.78 -7.69
CA SER A 7 -22.96 30.25 -7.79
C SER A 7 -22.00 30.88 -8.81
N THR A 8 -20.95 30.17 -9.24
CA THR A 8 -20.01 30.65 -10.28
C THR A 8 -20.39 30.15 -11.67
N GLY A 9 -21.31 30.85 -12.34
CA GLY A 9 -21.67 30.60 -13.74
C GLY A 9 -20.48 30.77 -14.70
N GLY A 10 -20.43 29.98 -15.78
CA GLY A 10 -19.55 30.21 -16.94
C GLY A 10 -18.09 29.69 -16.88
N ALA A 11 -17.57 29.25 -15.73
CA ALA A 11 -16.21 28.68 -15.63
C ALA A 11 -16.17 27.17 -15.88
N ARG A 12 -15.04 26.64 -16.39
CA ARG A 12 -14.85 25.18 -16.55
C ARG A 12 -14.71 24.51 -15.19
N ILE A 13 -15.14 23.26 -15.07
CA ILE A 13 -15.19 22.52 -13.80
C ILE A 13 -13.86 22.54 -13.01
N PRO A 14 -12.66 22.29 -13.62
CA PRO A 14 -11.40 22.39 -12.89
C PRO A 14 -11.08 23.79 -12.37
N GLU A 15 -11.41 24.85 -13.13
CA GLU A 15 -11.19 26.24 -12.72
C GLU A 15 -12.07 26.60 -11.52
N LYS A 16 -13.26 26.01 -11.43
CA LYS A 16 -14.16 26.19 -10.28
C LYS A 16 -13.58 25.59 -9.00
N VAL A 17 -12.88 24.44 -9.10
CA VAL A 17 -12.16 23.85 -7.95
C VAL A 17 -11.07 24.78 -7.47
N ASP A 18 -10.23 25.30 -8.37
CA ASP A 18 -9.14 26.21 -8.00
C ASP A 18 -9.67 27.49 -7.34
N LYS A 19 -10.78 28.05 -7.85
CA LYS A 19 -11.44 29.21 -7.23
C LYS A 19 -12.01 28.89 -5.84
N ALA A 20 -12.62 27.72 -5.66
CA ALA A 20 -13.13 27.29 -4.35
C ALA A 20 -12.01 27.14 -3.32
N LEU A 21 -10.88 26.52 -3.72
CA LEU A 21 -9.69 26.39 -2.87
C LEU A 21 -9.09 27.75 -2.55
N ALA A 22 -9.01 28.66 -3.53
CA ALA A 22 -8.51 30.02 -3.31
C ALA A 22 -9.37 30.80 -2.31
N LEU A 23 -10.70 30.68 -2.38
CA LEU A 23 -11.60 31.29 -1.41
C LEU A 23 -11.35 30.75 0.01
N LEU A 24 -11.26 29.43 0.17
CA LEU A 24 -10.98 28.81 1.47
C LEU A 24 -9.63 29.26 2.03
N GLN A 25 -8.63 29.43 1.16
CA GLN A 25 -7.32 29.96 1.54
C GLN A 25 -7.41 31.42 2.01
N GLN A 26 -8.15 32.27 1.30
CA GLN A 26 -8.37 33.66 1.71
C GLN A 26 -9.08 33.76 3.06
N LEU A 27 -10.05 32.88 3.35
CA LEU A 27 -10.70 32.82 4.65
C LEU A 27 -9.73 32.39 5.76
N LYS A 28 -8.87 31.40 5.48
CA LYS A 28 -7.81 30.96 6.41
C LYS A 28 -6.83 32.09 6.71
N GLU A 29 -6.29 32.74 5.67
CA GLU A 29 -5.32 33.84 5.78
C GLU A 29 -5.94 35.10 6.39
N GLY A 30 -7.21 35.36 6.12
CA GLY A 30 -7.98 36.47 6.68
C GLY A 30 -8.37 36.29 8.15
N GLY A 31 -7.96 35.19 8.80
CA GLY A 31 -8.20 34.97 10.23
C GLY A 31 -9.64 34.57 10.57
N ALA A 32 -10.36 33.91 9.66
CA ALA A 32 -11.72 33.46 9.93
C ALA A 32 -11.76 32.54 11.17
N GLN A 33 -12.65 32.85 12.12
CA GLN A 33 -12.75 32.17 13.41
C GLN A 33 -12.99 30.65 13.29
N TYR A 34 -13.58 30.19 12.19
CA TYR A 34 -13.76 28.76 11.91
C TYR A 34 -12.45 27.96 11.99
N PHE A 35 -11.34 28.48 11.46
CA PHE A 35 -10.04 27.80 11.49
C PHE A 35 -9.39 27.83 12.88
N ALA A 36 -9.68 28.86 13.68
CA ALA A 36 -9.25 28.92 15.07
C ALA A 36 -10.03 27.91 15.95
N ALA A 37 -11.34 27.76 15.70
CA ALA A 37 -12.18 26.80 16.41
C ALA A 37 -11.93 25.33 15.95
N ASN A 38 -11.44 25.14 14.72
CA ASN A 38 -11.19 23.83 14.13
C ASN A 38 -9.74 23.70 13.63
N PRO A 39 -8.75 23.64 14.53
CA PRO A 39 -7.33 23.75 14.18
C PRO A 39 -6.84 22.63 13.22
N ALA A 40 -7.51 21.48 13.20
CA ALA A 40 -7.19 20.38 12.29
C ALA A 40 -7.54 20.67 10.81
N VAL A 41 -8.43 21.63 10.54
CA VAL A 41 -8.92 21.90 9.17
C VAL A 41 -7.88 22.66 8.34
N ALA A 42 -7.14 23.58 8.94
CA ALA A 42 -6.12 24.36 8.25
C ALA A 42 -5.03 23.50 7.55
N PRO A 43 -4.37 22.54 8.23
CA PRO A 43 -3.40 21.66 7.57
C PRO A 43 -4.06 20.65 6.63
N ARG A 44 -5.33 20.26 6.86
CA ARG A 44 -6.08 19.40 5.92
C ARG A 44 -6.35 20.13 4.61
N LEU A 45 -6.68 21.42 4.66
CA LEU A 45 -6.88 22.25 3.47
C LEU A 45 -5.59 22.35 2.64
N ASP A 46 -4.44 22.54 3.31
CA ASP A 46 -3.14 22.59 2.62
C ASP A 46 -2.87 21.28 1.85
N LYS A 47 -3.13 20.13 2.48
CA LYS A 47 -3.01 18.82 1.82
C LYS A 47 -3.98 18.64 0.65
N ILE A 48 -5.24 19.06 0.80
CA ILE A 48 -6.25 18.97 -0.26
C ILE A 48 -5.79 19.76 -1.50
N LYS A 49 -5.16 20.93 -1.31
CA LYS A 49 -4.67 21.78 -2.39
C LYS A 49 -3.58 21.12 -3.25
N GLU A 50 -2.81 20.21 -2.67
CA GLU A 50 -1.73 19.47 -3.36
C GLU A 50 -2.26 18.32 -4.22
N GLN A 51 -3.51 17.90 -4.04
CA GLN A 51 -4.08 16.75 -4.75
C GLN A 51 -4.43 17.04 -6.21
N ASN A 52 -4.55 15.97 -6.99
CA ASN A 52 -4.96 16.03 -8.38
C ASN A 52 -6.41 16.58 -8.48
N ARG A 53 -6.65 17.54 -9.38
CA ARG A 53 -7.97 18.16 -9.54
C ARG A 53 -9.05 17.14 -9.92
N ASN A 54 -8.72 16.13 -10.73
CA ASN A 54 -9.67 15.08 -11.09
C ASN A 54 -10.07 14.25 -9.87
N TYR A 55 -9.13 14.01 -8.95
CA TYR A 55 -9.43 13.33 -7.69
C TYR A 55 -10.32 14.19 -6.79
N LEU A 56 -10.02 15.49 -6.66
CA LEU A 56 -10.84 16.40 -5.87
C LEU A 56 -12.28 16.49 -6.37
N LEU A 57 -12.45 16.56 -7.70
CA LEU A 57 -13.76 16.53 -8.34
C LEU A 57 -14.53 15.26 -8.00
N HIS A 58 -13.88 14.10 -8.15
CA HIS A 58 -14.47 12.80 -7.84
C HIS A 58 -14.81 12.65 -6.35
N GLU A 59 -14.04 13.24 -5.44
CA GLU A 59 -14.21 13.05 -3.99
C GLU A 59 -15.19 14.07 -3.38
N TYR A 60 -15.05 15.36 -3.70
CA TYR A 60 -15.71 16.45 -2.96
C TYR A 60 -16.83 17.15 -3.73
N PHE A 61 -16.99 16.87 -5.02
CA PHE A 61 -17.94 17.57 -5.90
C PHE A 61 -19.00 16.63 -6.46
N ASN A 62 -19.51 15.73 -5.61
CA ASN A 62 -20.67 14.88 -5.87
C ASN A 62 -21.95 15.57 -5.40
N ASP A 63 -23.06 15.34 -6.10
CA ASP A 63 -24.37 15.91 -5.75
C ASP A 63 -24.90 15.30 -4.44
N ASP A 64 -24.70 13.99 -4.27
CA ASP A 64 -25.08 13.23 -3.09
C ASP A 64 -23.82 12.70 -2.39
N TRP A 65 -23.60 13.13 -1.15
CA TRP A 65 -22.56 12.59 -0.30
C TRP A 65 -23.12 12.33 1.10
N GLU A 66 -23.27 11.06 1.44
CA GLU A 66 -23.71 10.61 2.75
C GLU A 66 -22.56 9.95 3.49
N LEU A 67 -22.39 10.33 4.76
CA LEU A 67 -21.39 9.73 5.65
C LEU A 67 -22.10 8.74 6.55
N LEU A 68 -21.85 7.46 6.30
CA LEU A 68 -22.43 6.35 7.06
C LEU A 68 -21.47 5.90 8.16
N TYR A 69 -22.01 5.60 9.34
CA TYR A 69 -21.28 4.84 10.35
C TYR A 69 -21.22 3.36 9.98
N HIS A 70 -20.32 2.62 10.64
CA HIS A 70 -20.28 1.16 10.54
C HIS A 70 -21.66 0.52 10.71
N ALA A 71 -22.38 0.94 11.76
CA ALA A 71 -23.68 0.41 12.13
C ALA A 71 -24.70 0.53 10.97
N ASP A 72 -24.74 1.69 10.31
CA ASP A 72 -25.65 1.95 9.20
C ASP A 72 -25.35 1.00 8.02
N VAL A 73 -24.07 0.85 7.66
CA VAL A 73 -23.64 -0.07 6.60
C VAL A 73 -23.95 -1.53 6.94
N VAL A 74 -23.75 -1.92 8.20
CA VAL A 74 -24.08 -3.29 8.66
C VAL A 74 -25.58 -3.54 8.58
N GLU A 75 -26.41 -2.58 8.97
CA GLU A 75 -27.86 -2.68 8.89
C GLU A 75 -28.31 -2.91 7.45
N GLU A 76 -27.84 -2.09 6.51
CA GLU A 76 -28.14 -2.25 5.08
C GLU A 76 -27.68 -3.61 4.53
N MET A 77 -26.44 -4.00 4.83
CA MET A 77 -25.87 -5.28 4.38
C MET A 77 -26.63 -6.47 4.98
N SER A 78 -27.17 -6.34 6.19
CA SER A 78 -27.95 -7.37 6.85
C SER A 78 -29.25 -7.70 6.11
N ALA A 79 -29.85 -6.73 5.42
CA ALA A 79 -31.03 -6.96 4.57
C ALA A 79 -30.72 -7.94 3.43
N ALA A 80 -29.47 -7.95 2.94
CA ALA A 80 -28.97 -8.92 1.96
C ALA A 80 -28.47 -10.23 2.59
N LYS A 81 -28.63 -10.42 3.91
CA LYS A 81 -28.08 -11.51 4.75
C LYS A 81 -26.55 -11.60 4.71
N LEU A 82 -25.89 -10.46 4.57
CA LEU A 82 -24.44 -10.34 4.67
C LEU A 82 -24.06 -9.94 6.09
N ASN A 83 -23.01 -10.56 6.61
CA ASN A 83 -22.47 -10.27 7.94
C ASN A 83 -21.08 -9.67 7.79
N PHE A 84 -20.78 -8.67 8.61
CA PHE A 84 -19.41 -8.17 8.74
C PHE A 84 -18.48 -9.29 9.22
N ILE A 85 -17.30 -9.37 8.60
CA ILE A 85 -16.27 -10.37 8.89
C ILE A 85 -15.03 -9.74 9.50
N ALA A 86 -14.50 -8.71 8.85
CA ALA A 86 -13.25 -8.05 9.20
C ALA A 86 -13.09 -6.76 8.41
N SER A 87 -12.22 -5.87 8.87
CA SER A 87 -11.70 -4.79 8.02
C SER A 87 -10.81 -5.38 6.92
N ALA A 88 -10.94 -4.87 5.70
CA ALA A 88 -10.01 -5.14 4.61
C ALA A 88 -8.68 -4.37 4.80
N ALA A 89 -8.65 -3.36 5.67
CA ALA A 89 -7.41 -2.76 6.15
C ALA A 89 -6.81 -3.66 7.23
N TYR A 90 -5.94 -4.59 6.79
CA TYR A 90 -5.45 -5.70 7.58
C TYR A 90 -5.03 -5.36 9.02
N GLY A 91 -4.23 -4.30 9.20
CA GLY A 91 -3.72 -3.87 10.51
C GLY A 91 -4.81 -3.46 11.51
N GLU A 92 -6.00 -3.06 11.05
CA GLU A 92 -7.13 -2.70 11.93
C GLU A 92 -7.70 -3.93 12.64
N ASN A 93 -7.48 -5.14 12.12
CA ASN A 93 -7.90 -6.38 12.78
C ASN A 93 -6.91 -6.82 13.87
N LEU A 94 -5.74 -6.17 13.96
CA LEU A 94 -4.73 -6.41 15.01
C LEU A 94 -4.98 -5.44 16.16
N ASP A 95 -5.94 -5.84 16.94
CA ASP A 95 -6.48 -5.22 18.13
C ASP A 95 -5.44 -4.68 19.14
N ASN A 96 -4.34 -5.40 19.33
CA ASN A 96 -3.20 -5.01 20.17
C ASN A 96 -2.34 -3.88 19.57
N LEU A 97 -2.44 -3.65 18.26
CA LEU A 97 -1.76 -2.57 17.54
C LEU A 97 -2.71 -1.37 17.30
N ALA A 98 -4.01 -1.61 17.29
CA ALA A 98 -5.02 -0.59 17.06
C ALA A 98 -5.27 0.33 18.27
N PHE A 99 -5.14 -0.20 19.50
CA PHE A 99 -5.54 0.54 20.70
C PHE A 99 -4.43 0.65 21.75
N PRO A 100 -4.29 1.81 22.43
CA PRO A 100 -3.61 1.88 23.71
C PRO A 100 -4.29 0.99 24.76
N ASN A 101 -3.52 0.48 25.74
CA ASN A 101 -4.00 -0.49 26.73
C ASN A 101 -5.29 -0.08 27.48
N GLN A 102 -5.47 1.20 27.80
CA GLN A 102 -6.68 1.67 28.51
C GLN A 102 -7.91 1.64 27.60
N THR A 103 -7.78 2.14 26.37
CA THR A 103 -8.84 2.07 25.35
C THR A 103 -9.18 0.62 25.00
N ARG A 104 -8.15 -0.25 24.98
CA ARG A 104 -8.33 -1.69 24.75
C ARG A 104 -9.26 -2.34 25.78
N ALA A 105 -9.09 -2.02 27.06
CA ALA A 105 -9.95 -2.57 28.11
C ALA A 105 -11.43 -2.17 27.93
N VAL A 106 -11.70 -0.93 27.51
CA VAL A 106 -13.05 -0.47 27.18
C VAL A 106 -13.59 -1.26 25.98
N TYR A 107 -12.82 -1.36 24.90
CA TYR A 107 -13.20 -2.11 23.71
C TYR A 107 -13.50 -3.59 24.03
N ASP A 108 -12.66 -4.26 24.83
CA ASP A 108 -12.82 -5.67 25.19
C ASP A 108 -14.07 -5.93 26.04
N SER A 109 -14.51 -4.95 26.83
CA SER A 109 -15.73 -5.05 27.66
C SER A 109 -17.04 -5.10 26.87
N LEU A 110 -17.02 -4.67 25.60
CA LEU A 110 -18.20 -4.62 24.75
C LEU A 110 -18.55 -6.02 24.21
N SER A 111 -19.81 -6.42 24.27
CA SER A 111 -20.29 -7.70 23.75
C SER A 111 -20.86 -7.63 22.33
N ASP A 112 -21.47 -6.50 21.97
CA ASP A 112 -22.06 -6.30 20.65
C ASP A 112 -20.96 -6.03 19.60
N PRO A 113 -20.81 -6.88 18.56
CA PRO A 113 -19.80 -6.69 17.53
C PRO A 113 -19.99 -5.42 16.70
N VAL A 114 -21.22 -4.95 16.49
CA VAL A 114 -21.47 -3.74 15.69
C VAL A 114 -21.07 -2.49 16.48
N LEU A 115 -21.44 -2.47 17.77
CA LEU A 115 -20.99 -1.41 18.68
C LEU A 115 -19.48 -1.41 18.85
N LYS A 116 -18.83 -2.59 18.91
CA LYS A 116 -17.37 -2.71 18.98
C LYS A 116 -16.68 -1.96 17.85
N GLU A 117 -17.10 -2.19 16.61
CA GLU A 117 -16.51 -1.53 15.45
C GLU A 117 -16.87 -0.04 15.38
N THR A 118 -18.06 0.36 15.85
CA THR A 118 -18.40 1.79 16.00
C THR A 118 -17.47 2.47 17.01
N VAL A 119 -17.20 1.84 18.15
CA VAL A 119 -16.26 2.35 19.16
C VAL A 119 -14.82 2.34 18.63
N ARG A 120 -14.43 1.33 17.84
CA ARG A 120 -13.14 1.32 17.12
C ARG A 120 -13.01 2.57 16.28
N ASP A 121 -14.00 2.89 15.44
CA ASP A 121 -13.95 4.03 14.54
C ASP A 121 -13.69 5.34 15.29
N PHE A 122 -14.34 5.54 16.44
CA PHE A 122 -14.07 6.71 17.31
C PHE A 122 -12.69 6.65 17.95
N ALA A 123 -12.26 5.49 18.44
CA ALA A 123 -10.99 5.31 19.13
C ALA A 123 -9.77 5.49 18.21
N THR A 124 -9.89 5.15 16.93
CA THR A 124 -8.82 5.30 15.93
C THR A 124 -8.97 6.55 15.06
N ASN A 125 -10.03 7.34 15.26
CA ASN A 125 -10.40 8.46 14.39
C ASN A 125 -10.51 8.02 12.91
N GLN A 126 -11.23 6.93 12.67
CA GLN A 126 -11.38 6.31 11.36
C GLN A 126 -12.05 7.27 10.38
N GLN A 127 -11.34 7.61 9.29
CA GLN A 127 -11.86 8.52 8.25
C GLN A 127 -12.38 7.80 7.01
N PHE A 128 -11.88 6.59 6.76
CA PHE A 128 -12.26 5.79 5.60
C PHE A 128 -12.19 4.33 5.96
N ARG A 129 -13.23 3.57 5.67
CA ARG A 129 -13.29 2.13 6.00
C ARG A 129 -13.43 1.30 4.74
N ARG A 130 -12.89 0.09 4.78
CA ARG A 130 -13.06 -0.93 3.75
C ARG A 130 -13.32 -2.23 4.47
N ASP A 131 -14.45 -2.85 4.22
CA ASP A 131 -14.89 -4.01 4.99
C ASP A 131 -15.10 -5.24 4.12
N LEU A 132 -14.94 -6.39 4.74
CA LEU A 132 -15.30 -7.67 4.14
C LEU A 132 -16.60 -8.16 4.77
N PHE A 133 -17.59 -8.42 3.90
CA PHE A 133 -18.88 -8.99 4.26
C PHE A 133 -19.06 -10.35 3.60
N SER A 134 -19.66 -11.31 4.31
CA SER A 134 -20.01 -12.61 3.72
C SER A 134 -21.40 -13.10 4.14
N ARG A 135 -21.99 -13.93 3.27
CA ARG A 135 -23.22 -14.65 3.59
C ARG A 135 -22.90 -15.79 4.54
N GLY A 136 -23.51 -15.76 5.72
CA GLY A 136 -23.14 -16.66 6.82
C GLY A 136 -21.77 -16.33 7.42
N LYS A 137 -21.49 -16.94 8.58
CA LYS A 137 -20.22 -16.79 9.29
C LYS A 137 -19.46 -18.11 9.22
N ILE A 138 -18.53 -18.24 8.27
CA ILE A 138 -17.64 -19.40 8.21
C ILE A 138 -16.38 -19.04 9.01
N ARG A 139 -16.32 -19.51 10.26
CA ARG A 139 -15.11 -19.38 11.09
C ARG A 139 -14.22 -20.58 10.87
N LEU A 140 -12.94 -20.34 10.64
CA LEU A 140 -11.94 -21.40 10.65
C LEU A 140 -11.83 -21.97 12.06
N ASN A 141 -11.84 -23.28 12.18
CA ASN A 141 -11.41 -23.92 13.42
C ASN A 141 -9.88 -23.85 13.56
N GLN A 142 -9.35 -24.20 14.73
CA GLN A 142 -7.90 -24.09 15.00
C GLN A 142 -7.04 -24.87 13.99
N ARG A 143 -7.51 -26.04 13.54
CA ARG A 143 -6.76 -26.87 12.58
C ARG A 143 -6.74 -26.23 11.19
N GLU A 144 -7.87 -25.66 10.76
CA GLU A 144 -7.94 -24.93 9.48
C GLU A 144 -7.12 -23.64 9.52
N TYR A 145 -7.14 -22.93 10.64
CA TYR A 145 -6.29 -21.75 10.88
C TYR A 145 -4.80 -22.10 10.75
N MET A 146 -4.35 -23.15 11.43
CA MET A 146 -2.96 -23.60 11.33
C MET A 146 -2.60 -24.07 9.90
N ALA A 147 -3.47 -24.86 9.28
CA ALA A 147 -3.26 -25.34 7.91
C ALA A 147 -3.13 -24.19 6.89
N TYR A 148 -3.86 -23.09 7.10
CA TYR A 148 -3.70 -21.89 6.27
C TYR A 148 -2.27 -21.37 6.32
N TYR A 149 -1.68 -21.17 7.51
CA TYR A 149 -0.30 -20.67 7.63
C TYR A 149 0.76 -21.68 7.16
N GLU A 150 0.52 -22.98 7.39
CA GLU A 150 1.41 -24.06 6.95
C GLU A 150 1.52 -24.18 5.44
N THR A 151 0.49 -23.77 4.70
CA THR A 151 0.41 -23.94 3.24
C THR A 151 0.44 -22.63 2.45
N THR A 152 0.24 -21.49 3.11
CA THR A 152 0.28 -20.17 2.49
C THR A 152 1.71 -19.62 2.51
N PRO A 153 2.31 -19.31 1.35
CA PRO A 153 3.61 -18.66 1.34
C PRO A 153 3.46 -17.18 1.70
N PHE A 154 4.35 -16.68 2.53
CA PHE A 154 4.48 -15.25 2.86
C PHE A 154 5.68 -14.68 2.12
N ALA A 155 5.54 -13.50 1.52
CA ALA A 155 6.59 -12.87 0.72
C ALA A 155 6.88 -11.46 1.22
N LEU A 156 8.15 -11.06 1.17
CA LEU A 156 8.53 -9.65 1.35
C LEU A 156 8.10 -8.82 0.14
N LEU A 157 7.56 -7.63 0.43
CA LEU A 157 7.14 -6.63 -0.54
C LEU A 157 8.22 -5.57 -0.80
N ARG A 158 9.29 -5.56 0.01
CA ARG A 158 10.39 -4.61 -0.05
C ARG A 158 11.71 -5.29 0.29
N ALA A 159 12.81 -4.61 0.05
CA ALA A 159 14.14 -5.15 0.36
C ALA A 159 14.30 -5.32 1.87
N ARG A 160 15.10 -6.31 2.27
CA ARG A 160 15.38 -6.59 3.68
C ARG A 160 15.94 -5.36 4.42
N SER A 161 16.81 -4.60 3.75
CA SER A 161 17.40 -3.36 4.23
C SER A 161 16.38 -2.24 4.48
N ALA A 162 15.22 -2.29 3.81
CA ALA A 162 14.12 -1.33 3.96
C ALA A 162 13.05 -1.77 4.97
N CYS A 163 13.29 -2.87 5.70
CA CYS A 163 12.41 -3.34 6.77
C CYS A 163 12.96 -2.84 8.12
N GLU A 164 12.49 -1.66 8.54
CA GLU A 164 12.86 -1.09 9.83
C GLU A 164 12.23 -1.86 10.99
N LEU A 165 12.97 -2.05 12.07
CA LEU A 165 12.47 -2.64 13.32
C LEU A 165 11.70 -1.62 14.19
N LYS A 166 11.05 -0.66 13.55
CA LYS A 166 10.11 0.26 14.19
C LYS A 166 8.91 0.45 13.27
N GLY A 167 7.76 0.67 13.89
CA GLY A 167 6.50 0.78 13.18
C GLY A 167 5.60 1.83 13.81
N GLN A 168 4.85 2.54 12.97
CA GLN A 168 3.76 3.40 13.42
C GLN A 168 2.44 2.63 13.31
N PHE A 169 1.73 2.52 14.43
CA PHE A 169 0.42 1.91 14.52
C PHE A 169 -0.58 2.94 15.08
N PRO A 170 -1.91 2.71 14.97
CA PRO A 170 -2.89 3.61 15.59
C PRO A 170 -2.70 3.77 17.11
N ALA A 171 -2.20 2.73 17.80
CA ALA A 171 -1.84 2.80 19.22
C ALA A 171 -0.57 3.63 19.53
N GLY A 172 0.22 3.99 18.51
CA GLY A 172 1.48 4.71 18.63
C GLY A 172 2.67 4.01 17.95
N GLU A 173 3.87 4.54 18.19
CA GLU A 173 5.12 3.95 17.70
C GLU A 173 5.50 2.71 18.53
N ALA A 174 5.89 1.63 17.87
CA ALA A 174 6.38 0.41 18.52
C ALA A 174 7.72 -0.04 17.92
N ALA A 175 8.65 -0.40 18.80
CA ALA A 175 9.90 -1.03 18.42
C ALA A 175 9.74 -2.55 18.37
N LEU A 176 10.21 -3.15 17.27
CA LEU A 176 10.24 -4.59 17.07
C LEU A 176 11.55 -5.15 17.63
N LYS A 177 11.48 -6.29 18.33
CA LYS A 177 12.68 -6.90 18.92
C LYS A 177 13.49 -7.63 17.85
N ALA A 178 14.76 -7.25 17.69
CA ALA A 178 15.64 -7.79 16.66
C ALA A 178 15.74 -9.32 16.67
N ASP A 179 15.86 -9.93 17.85
CA ASP A 179 15.92 -11.37 18.05
C ASP A 179 14.68 -12.13 17.55
N ALA A 180 13.51 -11.49 17.57
CA ALA A 180 12.26 -12.06 17.06
C ALA A 180 12.09 -11.84 15.54
N TYR A 181 12.41 -10.64 15.04
CA TYR A 181 12.04 -10.24 13.67
C TYR A 181 13.16 -10.39 12.64
N ASP A 182 14.43 -10.19 13.00
CA ASP A 182 15.53 -10.28 12.03
C ASP A 182 15.64 -11.66 11.37
N PRO A 183 15.60 -12.78 12.12
CA PRO A 183 15.69 -14.11 11.51
C PRO A 183 14.54 -14.40 10.54
N LEU A 184 13.34 -13.86 10.82
CA LEU A 184 12.17 -14.01 9.96
C LEU A 184 12.31 -13.19 8.68
N LEU A 185 12.76 -11.93 8.79
CA LEU A 185 12.98 -11.06 7.64
C LEU A 185 14.12 -11.60 6.75
N ASP A 186 15.21 -12.09 7.34
CA ASP A 186 16.33 -12.69 6.61
C ASP A 186 15.92 -13.97 5.88
N ALA A 187 15.12 -14.81 6.54
CA ALA A 187 14.52 -15.99 5.93
C ALA A 187 13.69 -15.61 4.70
N LEU A 188 12.84 -14.59 4.78
CA LEU A 188 11.96 -14.17 3.69
C LEU A 188 12.68 -13.39 2.57
N ALA A 189 13.87 -12.84 2.83
CA ALA A 189 14.68 -12.14 1.83
C ALA A 189 15.08 -13.04 0.64
N SER A 190 15.26 -14.34 0.90
CA SER A 190 15.56 -15.33 -0.14
C SER A 190 14.34 -15.82 -0.93
N GLY A 191 13.14 -15.30 -0.64
CA GLY A 191 11.91 -15.60 -1.37
C GLY A 191 10.77 -16.09 -0.48
N PRO A 192 9.56 -16.24 -1.07
CA PRO A 192 8.36 -16.57 -0.31
C PRO A 192 8.47 -17.90 0.44
N LYS A 193 7.98 -17.95 1.68
CA LYS A 193 8.02 -19.16 2.52
C LYS A 193 6.73 -19.35 3.31
N THR A 194 6.33 -20.60 3.43
CA THR A 194 5.26 -21.03 4.32
C THR A 194 5.73 -21.10 5.77
N LEU A 195 4.81 -21.12 6.72
CA LEU A 195 5.15 -21.36 8.13
C LEU A 195 5.93 -22.68 8.31
N SER A 196 5.53 -23.74 7.58
CA SER A 196 6.20 -25.04 7.64
C SER A 196 7.66 -25.00 7.17
N GLU A 197 8.00 -24.13 6.21
CA GLU A 197 9.38 -23.92 5.77
C GLU A 197 10.17 -23.05 6.74
N LEU A 198 9.52 -22.05 7.34
CA LEU A 198 10.15 -21.15 8.33
C LEU A 198 10.57 -21.91 9.58
N VAL A 199 9.69 -22.75 10.16
CA VAL A 199 9.99 -23.50 11.39
C VAL A 199 11.10 -24.56 11.21
N ARG A 200 11.39 -24.96 9.97
CA ARG A 200 12.50 -25.89 9.65
C ARG A 200 13.86 -25.21 9.64
N GLN A 201 13.90 -23.87 9.64
CA GLN A 201 15.17 -23.16 9.68
C GLN A 201 15.76 -23.21 11.09
N PRO A 202 17.03 -23.60 11.26
CA PRO A 202 17.64 -23.75 12.59
C PRO A 202 17.51 -22.50 13.48
N VAL A 203 17.59 -21.31 12.86
CA VAL A 203 17.50 -20.01 13.57
C VAL A 203 16.08 -19.66 14.06
N LEU A 204 15.04 -20.25 13.45
CA LEU A 204 13.63 -20.04 13.82
C LEU A 204 13.04 -21.23 14.58
N ALA A 205 13.69 -22.39 14.55
CA ALA A 205 13.18 -23.63 15.14
C ALA A 205 12.96 -23.55 16.67
N GLN A 206 13.66 -22.64 17.36
CA GLN A 206 13.49 -22.42 18.80
C GLN A 206 12.35 -21.44 19.12
N GLN A 207 11.82 -20.72 18.14
CA GLN A 207 10.71 -19.78 18.36
C GLN A 207 9.38 -20.53 18.43
N ASN A 208 8.49 -20.06 19.31
CA ASN A 208 7.13 -20.57 19.37
C ASN A 208 6.38 -20.25 18.07
N VAL A 209 5.69 -21.24 17.51
CA VAL A 209 4.87 -21.11 16.30
C VAL A 209 3.83 -20.00 16.41
N VAL A 210 3.21 -19.81 17.58
CA VAL A 210 2.23 -18.73 17.81
C VAL A 210 2.91 -17.36 17.65
N SER A 211 4.10 -17.19 18.23
CA SER A 211 4.87 -15.94 18.12
C SER A 211 5.37 -15.69 16.71
N LEU A 212 5.68 -16.73 15.93
CA LEU A 212 6.02 -16.61 14.51
C LEU A 212 4.82 -16.11 13.69
N ILE A 213 3.63 -16.63 13.97
CA ILE A 213 2.39 -16.16 13.34
C ILE A 213 2.15 -14.70 13.71
N GLU A 214 2.22 -14.33 14.99
CA GLU A 214 2.06 -12.93 15.43
C GLU A 214 3.09 -12.01 14.76
N ALA A 215 4.35 -12.43 14.64
CA ALA A 215 5.38 -11.67 13.94
C ALA A 215 5.05 -11.48 12.46
N LEU A 216 4.59 -12.53 11.76
CA LEU A 216 4.11 -12.43 10.37
C LEU A 216 2.93 -11.46 10.24
N GLN A 217 2.01 -11.47 11.22
CA GLN A 217 0.87 -10.55 11.25
C GLN A 217 1.33 -9.10 11.45
N VAL A 218 2.23 -8.83 12.40
CA VAL A 218 2.79 -7.49 12.61
C VAL A 218 3.53 -6.98 11.36
N LEU A 219 4.35 -7.83 10.74
CA LEU A 219 5.04 -7.49 9.48
C LEU A 219 4.06 -7.24 8.32
N GLY A 220 2.92 -7.93 8.32
CA GLY A 220 1.81 -7.68 7.40
C GLY A 220 1.16 -6.31 7.62
N ALA A 221 0.91 -5.94 8.87
CA ALA A 221 0.35 -4.63 9.22
C ALA A 221 1.28 -3.47 8.87
N LEU A 222 2.60 -3.69 8.91
CA LEU A 222 3.61 -2.74 8.45
C LEU A 222 3.75 -2.67 6.92
N GLY A 223 3.07 -3.54 6.19
CA GLY A 223 3.19 -3.65 4.73
C GLY A 223 4.58 -4.12 4.28
N TYR A 224 5.25 -4.92 5.11
CA TYR A 224 6.54 -5.53 4.77
C TYR A 224 6.33 -6.90 4.14
N VAL A 225 5.36 -7.65 4.66
CA VAL A 225 5.05 -9.02 4.25
C VAL A 225 3.61 -9.11 3.75
N GLN A 226 3.36 -9.99 2.78
CA GLN A 226 2.00 -10.34 2.37
C GLN A 226 1.87 -11.84 2.20
N ALA A 227 0.69 -12.37 2.55
CA ALA A 227 0.28 -13.70 2.16
C ALA A 227 0.12 -13.79 0.64
N GLY A 228 0.79 -14.77 0.04
CA GLY A 228 0.74 -15.07 -1.37
C GLY A 228 -0.12 -16.30 -1.66
N ARG A 229 0.05 -16.83 -2.87
CA ARG A 229 -0.58 -18.04 -3.36
C ARG A 229 0.49 -19.12 -3.54
N PRO A 230 0.20 -20.39 -3.23
CA PRO A 230 1.09 -21.50 -3.52
C PRO A 230 1.14 -21.72 -5.03
N LEU A 231 2.00 -20.97 -5.73
CA LEU A 231 2.11 -20.99 -7.18
C LEU A 231 3.53 -21.27 -7.63
N SER A 232 3.64 -22.16 -8.61
CA SER A 232 4.87 -22.34 -9.36
C SER A 232 5.05 -21.20 -10.38
N CYS A 233 6.29 -20.74 -10.55
CA CYS A 233 6.70 -19.81 -11.61
C CYS A 233 6.41 -20.34 -13.03
N LYS A 234 6.19 -21.65 -13.19
CA LYS A 234 5.82 -22.33 -14.44
C LYS A 234 4.32 -22.38 -14.69
N SER A 235 3.50 -21.99 -13.72
CA SER A 235 2.03 -22.01 -13.85
C SER A 235 1.56 -21.12 -15.01
N ARG A 236 0.40 -21.45 -15.58
CA ARG A 236 -0.27 -20.60 -16.59
C ARG A 236 -0.46 -19.17 -16.09
N THR A 237 -0.84 -19.00 -14.82
CA THR A 237 -1.00 -17.69 -14.17
C THR A 237 0.29 -16.88 -14.21
N ALA A 238 1.44 -17.50 -13.94
CA ALA A 238 2.72 -16.82 -14.03
C ALA A 238 3.08 -16.42 -15.47
N GLN A 239 2.81 -17.29 -16.46
CA GLN A 239 3.02 -16.98 -17.88
C GLN A 239 2.17 -15.79 -18.35
N VAL A 240 0.88 -15.77 -17.99
CA VAL A 240 -0.03 -14.67 -18.32
C VAL A 240 0.39 -13.39 -17.61
N SER A 241 0.80 -13.45 -16.35
CA SER A 241 1.26 -12.29 -15.59
C SER A 241 2.51 -11.67 -16.23
N ARG A 242 3.48 -12.49 -16.66
CA ARG A 242 4.65 -12.02 -17.42
C ARG A 242 4.28 -11.35 -18.73
N ALA A 243 3.37 -11.96 -19.51
CA ALA A 243 2.91 -11.37 -20.77
C ALA A 243 2.23 -10.03 -20.55
N PHE A 244 1.38 -9.92 -19.52
CA PHE A 244 0.76 -8.67 -19.11
C PHE A 244 1.80 -7.62 -18.68
N ASN A 245 2.74 -8.00 -17.81
CA ASN A 245 3.80 -7.10 -17.32
C ASN A 245 4.66 -6.56 -18.46
N ASN A 246 5.05 -7.43 -19.40
CA ASN A 246 5.79 -7.01 -20.59
C ASN A 246 4.98 -6.00 -21.42
N ALA A 247 3.67 -6.23 -21.62
CA ALA A 247 2.83 -5.26 -22.33
C ALA A 247 2.69 -3.92 -21.59
N VAL A 248 2.65 -3.92 -20.26
CA VAL A 248 2.66 -2.71 -19.43
C VAL A 248 3.96 -1.93 -19.60
N ILE A 249 5.11 -2.61 -19.47
CA ILE A 249 6.43 -2.00 -19.61
C ILE A 249 6.62 -1.42 -21.02
N GLN A 250 6.15 -2.14 -22.06
CA GLN A 250 6.22 -1.64 -23.44
C GLN A 250 5.34 -0.40 -23.67
N ARG A 251 4.18 -0.30 -23.01
CA ARG A 251 3.34 0.91 -23.06
C ARG A 251 4.00 2.12 -22.39
N ALA A 252 4.79 1.88 -21.34
CA ALA A 252 5.51 2.95 -20.67
C ALA A 252 6.49 3.68 -21.63
N LEU A 253 7.07 2.96 -22.61
CA LEU A 253 7.96 3.52 -23.63
C LEU A 253 7.29 4.52 -24.59
N ILE A 254 5.96 4.50 -24.71
CA ILE A 254 5.18 5.42 -25.55
C ILE A 254 4.39 6.44 -24.72
N GLY A 255 4.77 6.63 -23.45
CA GLY A 255 4.16 7.62 -22.56
C GLY A 255 2.87 7.16 -21.87
N GLN A 256 2.47 5.89 -22.02
CA GLN A 256 1.32 5.30 -21.31
C GLN A 256 1.80 4.54 -20.08
N GLU A 257 2.28 5.28 -19.08
CA GLU A 257 2.85 4.74 -17.86
C GLU A 257 1.77 4.16 -16.94
N LEU A 258 1.94 2.89 -16.56
CA LEU A 258 1.24 2.28 -15.44
C LEU A 258 2.29 1.90 -14.41
N SER A 259 2.10 2.29 -13.16
CA SER A 259 3.07 2.09 -12.08
C SER A 259 2.92 0.74 -11.36
N THR A 260 2.21 -0.22 -11.94
CA THR A 260 1.84 -1.47 -11.26
C THR A 260 1.98 -2.66 -12.21
N LEU A 261 2.70 -3.69 -11.75
CA LEU A 261 2.86 -4.97 -12.43
C LEU A 261 2.07 -6.06 -11.71
N ALA A 262 1.57 -7.06 -12.43
CA ALA A 262 0.88 -8.21 -11.85
C ALA A 262 1.89 -9.19 -11.22
N SER A 263 1.69 -9.54 -9.95
CA SER A 263 2.40 -10.63 -9.29
C SER A 263 1.50 -11.87 -9.22
N PRO A 264 1.86 -12.97 -9.90
CA PRO A 264 1.14 -14.23 -9.73
C PRO A 264 1.29 -14.75 -8.31
N VAL A 265 2.46 -14.56 -7.69
CA VAL A 265 2.78 -14.99 -6.31
C VAL A 265 1.86 -14.33 -5.30
N LEU A 266 1.62 -13.01 -5.41
CA LEU A 266 0.73 -12.30 -4.49
C LEU A 266 -0.74 -12.41 -4.87
N GLY A 267 -1.04 -12.67 -6.15
CA GLY A 267 -2.40 -12.61 -6.68
C GLY A 267 -2.96 -11.19 -6.83
N CYS A 268 -2.11 -10.17 -6.74
CA CYS A 268 -2.45 -8.75 -6.87
C CYS A 268 -1.37 -7.98 -7.66
N GLY A 269 -1.57 -6.68 -7.82
CA GLY A 269 -0.59 -5.77 -8.42
C GLY A 269 0.48 -5.33 -7.41
N MET A 270 1.72 -5.21 -7.87
CA MET A 270 2.87 -4.71 -7.14
C MET A 270 3.34 -3.40 -7.79
N ALA A 271 3.47 -2.35 -6.99
CA ALA A 271 3.88 -1.04 -7.49
C ALA A 271 5.36 -1.09 -7.93
N LEU A 272 5.64 -0.64 -9.15
CA LEU A 272 6.99 -0.51 -9.67
C LEU A 272 7.07 0.76 -10.51
N ASN A 273 7.94 1.69 -10.14
CA ASN A 273 8.08 2.97 -10.85
C ASN A 273 8.68 2.76 -12.26
N LEU A 274 8.58 3.79 -13.11
CA LEU A 274 9.08 3.75 -14.49
C LEU A 274 10.57 3.37 -14.57
N ILE A 275 11.43 3.93 -13.72
CA ILE A 275 12.88 3.70 -13.80
C ILE A 275 13.19 2.23 -13.53
N ASP A 276 12.59 1.65 -12.49
CA ASP A 276 12.74 0.24 -12.16
C ASP A 276 12.15 -0.67 -13.24
N GLN A 277 11.03 -0.28 -13.87
CA GLN A 277 10.49 -0.99 -15.04
C GLN A 277 11.45 -1.01 -16.23
N LEU A 278 12.15 0.11 -16.50
CA LEU A 278 13.13 0.18 -17.57
C LEU A 278 14.40 -0.63 -17.25
N PHE A 279 14.85 -0.66 -15.99
CA PHE A 279 15.92 -1.57 -15.57
C PHE A 279 15.50 -3.04 -15.66
N LEU A 280 14.25 -3.36 -15.31
CA LEU A 280 13.69 -4.69 -15.49
C LEU A 280 13.68 -5.10 -16.97
N LEU A 281 13.30 -4.17 -17.86
CA LEU A 281 13.35 -4.39 -19.31
C LEU A 281 14.78 -4.59 -19.82
N ALA A 282 15.74 -3.81 -19.33
CA ALA A 282 17.16 -3.99 -19.67
C ALA A 282 17.65 -5.39 -19.26
N HIS A 283 17.27 -5.84 -18.06
CA HIS A 283 17.60 -7.17 -17.56
C HIS A 283 17.01 -8.30 -18.42
N GLN A 284 15.75 -8.17 -18.84
CA GLN A 284 15.09 -9.15 -19.72
C GLN A 284 15.73 -9.24 -21.12
N ASN A 285 16.41 -8.18 -21.58
CA ASN A 285 17.09 -8.13 -22.87
C ASN A 285 18.56 -8.58 -22.82
N GLN A 286 19.07 -9.05 -21.66
CA GLN A 286 20.41 -9.62 -21.58
C GLN A 286 20.50 -10.93 -22.40
N PRO A 287 21.65 -11.20 -23.06
CA PRO A 287 22.92 -10.48 -22.99
C PRO A 287 23.07 -9.33 -24.01
N LYS A 288 22.02 -8.97 -24.78
CA LYS A 288 22.11 -7.91 -25.80
C LYS A 288 22.37 -6.54 -25.18
N GLU A 289 21.72 -6.25 -24.06
CA GLU A 289 21.90 -5.01 -23.31
C GLU A 289 22.87 -5.22 -22.14
N LYS A 290 24.14 -4.86 -22.35
CA LYS A 290 25.21 -5.02 -21.34
C LYS A 290 25.32 -3.82 -20.40
N ASP A 291 24.97 -2.63 -20.86
CA ASP A 291 24.98 -1.39 -20.08
C ASP A 291 23.53 -0.95 -19.80
N ALA A 292 22.98 -1.45 -18.69
CA ALA A 292 21.60 -1.15 -18.31
C ALA A 292 21.36 0.35 -18.06
N PRO A 293 22.24 1.10 -17.36
CA PRO A 293 22.10 2.56 -17.23
C PRO A 293 22.02 3.29 -18.57
N ALA A 294 22.90 2.96 -19.53
CA ALA A 294 22.87 3.59 -20.85
C ALA A 294 21.58 3.24 -21.63
N PHE A 295 21.11 1.98 -21.52
CA PHE A 295 19.84 1.57 -22.09
C PHE A 295 18.67 2.39 -21.52
N VAL A 296 18.56 2.49 -20.19
CA VAL A 296 17.50 3.26 -19.52
C VAL A 296 17.55 4.73 -19.94
N TRP A 297 18.76 5.33 -19.98
CA TRP A 297 18.92 6.71 -20.43
C TRP A 297 18.41 6.91 -21.85
N SER A 298 18.75 6.01 -22.77
CA SER A 298 18.31 6.10 -24.17
C SER A 298 16.78 6.13 -24.29
N LYS A 299 16.08 5.36 -23.45
CA LYS A 299 14.61 5.32 -23.44
C LYS A 299 14.02 6.59 -22.84
N LEU A 300 14.54 7.06 -21.72
CA LEU A 300 14.11 8.32 -21.10
C LEU A 300 14.28 9.50 -22.06
N LYS A 301 15.45 9.60 -22.70
CA LYS A 301 15.75 10.64 -23.68
C LYS A 301 14.82 10.59 -24.89
N ALA A 302 14.54 9.39 -25.42
CA ALA A 302 13.58 9.22 -26.52
C ALA A 302 12.14 9.64 -26.15
N MET A 303 11.77 9.52 -24.88
CA MET A 303 10.48 10.00 -24.34
C MET A 303 10.50 11.50 -23.99
N GLY A 304 11.60 12.21 -24.19
CA GLY A 304 11.75 13.61 -23.77
C GLY A 304 11.75 13.78 -22.25
N ARG A 305 12.10 12.73 -21.48
CA ARG A 305 12.13 12.75 -20.02
C ARG A 305 13.55 12.88 -19.49
N ARG A 306 13.69 13.59 -18.38
CA ARG A 306 14.93 13.78 -17.61
C ARG A 306 14.70 13.40 -16.16
N LEU A 307 15.77 13.10 -15.44
CA LEU A 307 15.71 12.81 -14.02
C LEU A 307 15.68 14.10 -13.21
N ASN A 308 14.96 14.04 -12.09
CA ASN A 308 15.03 15.06 -11.05
C ASN A 308 15.86 14.50 -9.89
N HIS A 309 16.76 15.32 -9.36
CA HIS A 309 17.57 15.01 -8.19
C HIS A 309 17.61 16.24 -7.27
N GLU A 310 17.26 16.06 -6.00
CA GLU A 310 17.20 17.14 -5.00
C GLU A 310 16.39 18.37 -5.45
N GLY A 311 15.26 18.12 -6.12
CA GLY A 311 14.37 19.17 -6.61
C GLY A 311 14.84 19.90 -7.87
N LYS A 312 15.97 19.49 -8.47
CA LYS A 312 16.50 20.05 -9.71
C LYS A 312 16.47 19.03 -10.84
N THR A 313 16.12 19.48 -12.04
CA THR A 313 16.20 18.66 -13.26
C THR A 313 17.65 18.56 -13.72
N LEU A 314 18.10 17.34 -14.05
CA LEU A 314 19.43 17.10 -14.58
C LEU A 314 19.43 17.40 -16.09
N GLU A 315 20.14 18.44 -16.51
CA GLU A 315 20.10 18.96 -17.90
C GLU A 315 21.10 18.30 -18.85
N ASP A 316 22.21 17.77 -18.35
CA ASP A 316 23.23 17.15 -19.19
C ASP A 316 23.15 15.62 -19.16
N ASP A 317 23.62 14.98 -20.24
CA ASP A 317 23.58 13.52 -20.40
C ASP A 317 24.46 12.80 -19.35
N GLU A 318 25.57 13.41 -18.93
CA GLU A 318 26.54 12.80 -18.01
C GLU A 318 25.97 12.67 -16.60
N SER A 319 25.37 13.73 -16.08
CA SER A 319 24.68 13.75 -14.78
C SER A 319 23.51 12.76 -14.73
N ASN A 320 22.71 12.68 -15.79
CA ASN A 320 21.62 11.70 -15.86
C ASN A 320 22.16 10.26 -15.84
N LEU A 321 23.21 9.99 -16.63
CA LEU A 321 23.81 8.67 -16.69
C LEU A 321 24.48 8.27 -15.37
N ALA A 322 25.19 9.19 -14.71
CA ALA A 322 25.77 8.98 -13.39
C ALA A 322 24.70 8.60 -12.37
N ARG A 323 23.58 9.35 -12.35
CA ARG A 323 22.46 9.04 -11.45
C ARG A 323 21.81 7.69 -11.77
N LEU A 324 21.69 7.32 -13.04
CA LEU A 324 21.18 6.00 -13.43
C LEU A 324 22.10 4.86 -13.02
N ARG A 325 23.42 5.06 -12.94
CA ARG A 325 24.33 4.03 -12.40
C ARG A 325 24.02 3.75 -10.93
N GLU A 326 23.89 4.80 -10.11
CA GLU A 326 23.51 4.66 -8.70
C GLU A 326 22.15 3.97 -8.53
N LEU A 327 21.15 4.39 -9.31
CA LEU A 327 19.82 3.78 -9.28
C LEU A 327 19.85 2.33 -9.78
N GLY A 328 20.68 2.01 -10.76
CA GLY A 328 20.87 0.66 -11.28
C GLY A 328 21.51 -0.28 -10.25
N ASP A 329 22.46 0.21 -9.47
CA ASP A 329 23.07 -0.54 -8.36
C ASP A 329 22.04 -0.84 -7.26
N VAL A 330 21.24 0.16 -6.89
CA VAL A 330 20.12 -0.02 -5.95
C VAL A 330 19.09 -1.01 -6.50
N PHE A 331 18.68 -0.86 -7.76
CA PHE A 331 17.74 -1.78 -8.41
C PHE A 331 18.28 -3.21 -8.38
N THR A 332 19.54 -3.43 -8.73
CA THR A 332 20.14 -4.76 -8.80
C THR A 332 20.23 -5.41 -7.41
N ARG A 333 20.61 -4.63 -6.39
CA ARG A 333 20.76 -5.10 -5.01
C ARG A 333 19.42 -5.35 -4.32
N ASP A 334 18.47 -4.42 -4.48
CA ASP A 334 17.27 -4.34 -3.64
C ASP A 334 15.98 -4.71 -4.40
N THR A 335 15.75 -4.13 -5.59
CA THR A 335 14.48 -4.27 -6.32
C THR A 335 14.39 -5.56 -7.16
N LEU A 336 15.48 -5.95 -7.83
CA LEU A 336 15.51 -7.11 -8.71
C LEU A 336 15.26 -8.45 -7.98
N PRO A 337 15.82 -8.70 -6.77
CA PRO A 337 15.47 -9.90 -6.01
C PRO A 337 13.98 -9.97 -5.68
N ILE A 338 13.34 -8.86 -5.32
CA ILE A 338 11.89 -8.80 -5.09
C ILE A 338 11.13 -9.14 -6.37
N CYS A 339 11.50 -8.53 -7.50
CA CYS A 339 10.86 -8.81 -8.80
C CYS A 339 10.93 -10.30 -9.15
N ARG A 340 12.06 -10.97 -8.85
CA ARG A 340 12.22 -12.43 -9.05
C ARG A 340 11.35 -13.23 -8.09
N ASN A 341 11.42 -12.91 -6.79
CA ASN A 341 10.68 -13.59 -5.73
C ASN A 341 9.16 -13.48 -5.92
N LEU A 342 8.69 -12.38 -6.50
CA LEU A 342 7.28 -12.12 -6.80
C LEU A 342 6.87 -12.49 -8.23
N ALA A 343 7.80 -13.06 -9.02
CA ALA A 343 7.62 -13.50 -10.40
C ALA A 343 7.00 -12.40 -11.31
N LEU A 344 7.53 -11.18 -11.21
CA LEU A 344 7.16 -10.07 -12.10
C LEU A 344 7.78 -10.19 -13.49
N LEU A 345 8.86 -10.98 -13.62
CA LEU A 345 9.58 -11.28 -14.85
C LEU A 345 9.50 -12.75 -15.26
#